data_AF-A0A820N673-F1
#
_entry.id   AF-A0A820N673-F1
#
_cell.length_a   1.000
_cell.length_b   1.000
_cell.length_c   1.000
_cell.angle_alpha   90.00
_cell.angle_beta   90.00
_cell.angle_gamma   90.00
#
_symmetry.space_group_name_H-M   'P 1'
#
loop_
_entity.id
_entity.type
_entity.pdbx_description
1 polymer ?
#
loop_
_entity_poly.entity_id
_entity_poly.type
_entity_poly.pdbx_seq_one_letter_code
_entity_poly.pdbx_strand_id
1 'polypeptide(L)'
;SFIVSGRYVDLHLTLLKKISAGKNIGPAQFGSCMTKFAYRFNRDDGDHLDEYGYSKARIETKLRVLKDLLEKQFDRNQAMKNAVANKTSSELCSKPFGRDRLGASYWLIL
;
A
#
# COMPACT_ATOMS: atom_id res chain seq x y z
N SER A 1 26.02 1.24 0.87
CA SER A 1 25.15 2.14 0.10
C SER A 1 23.98 1.35 -0.48
N PHE A 2 22.81 1.41 0.14
CA PHE A 2 21.66 0.56 -0.20
C PHE A 2 20.89 1.12 -1.42
N ILE A 3 20.90 0.38 -2.52
CA ILE A 3 20.11 0.62 -3.74
C ILE A 3 18.64 0.22 -3.49
N VAL A 4 18.04 0.75 -2.42
CA VAL A 4 16.60 0.60 -2.10
C VAL A 4 15.82 1.86 -2.48
N SER A 5 16.50 2.94 -2.89
CA SER A 5 15.93 4.29 -2.82
C SER A 5 15.02 4.74 -3.98
N GLY A 6 15.00 4.07 -5.13
CA GLY A 6 14.19 4.49 -6.30
C GLY A 6 12.80 3.84 -6.35
N ARG A 7 12.77 2.53 -6.57
CA ARG A 7 11.52 1.76 -6.77
C ARG A 7 10.52 1.88 -5.63
N TYR A 8 11.00 1.99 -4.39
CA TYR A 8 10.14 2.17 -3.23
C TYR A 8 9.42 3.52 -3.24
N VAL A 9 10.12 4.58 -3.61
CA VAL A 9 9.56 5.93 -3.73
C VAL A 9 8.60 5.99 -4.92
N ASP A 10 8.96 5.39 -6.06
CA ASP A 10 8.10 5.32 -7.24
C ASP A 10 6.79 4.59 -6.96
N LEU A 11 6.84 3.52 -6.15
CA LEU A 11 5.64 2.82 -5.68
C LEU A 11 4.74 3.75 -4.85
N HIS A 12 5.29 4.44 -3.85
CA HIS A 12 4.53 5.38 -3.02
C HIS A 12 3.89 6.48 -3.84
N LEU A 13 4.66 7.05 -4.77
CA LEU A 13 4.21 8.10 -5.66
C LEU A 13 3.09 7.61 -6.59
N THR A 14 3.20 6.39 -7.11
CA THR A 14 2.16 5.75 -7.93
C THR A 14 0.87 5.53 -7.15
N LEU A 15 0.95 4.99 -5.93
CA LEU A 15 -0.20 4.74 -5.06
C LEU A 15 -0.87 6.05 -4.64
N LEU A 16 -0.08 7.06 -4.28
CA LEU A 16 -0.57 8.38 -3.88
C LEU A 16 -1.28 9.12 -5.02
N LYS A 17 -0.75 9.05 -6.25
CA LYS A 17 -1.39 9.62 -7.45
C LYS A 17 -2.75 8.98 -7.73
N LYS A 18 -2.87 7.66 -7.56
CA LYS A 18 -4.15 6.93 -7.70
C LYS A 18 -5.18 7.38 -6.65
N ILE A 19 -4.77 7.60 -5.40
CA ILE A 19 -5.66 8.08 -4.33
C ILE A 19 -6.07 9.54 -4.52
N SER A 20 -5.16 10.34 -5.07
CA SER A 20 -5.33 11.79 -5.27
C SER A 20 -6.01 12.15 -6.60
N ALA A 21 -6.76 11.21 -7.18
CA ALA A 21 -7.50 11.36 -8.43
C ALA A 21 -6.65 11.90 -9.60
N GLY A 22 -5.41 11.42 -9.74
CA GLY A 22 -4.56 11.75 -10.89
C GLY A 22 -3.96 13.15 -10.86
N LYS A 23 -4.00 13.87 -9.72
CA LYS A 23 -3.22 15.11 -9.57
C LYS A 23 -1.77 14.85 -9.92
N ASN A 24 -1.18 15.73 -10.73
CA ASN A 24 0.19 15.59 -11.18
C ASN A 24 1.15 15.95 -10.03
N ILE A 25 1.42 14.97 -9.17
CA ILE A 25 2.35 15.12 -8.04
C ILE A 25 3.77 15.01 -8.61
N GLY A 26 4.43 16.16 -8.72
CA GLY A 26 5.86 16.22 -9.03
C GLY A 26 6.74 15.87 -7.83
N PRO A 27 8.05 15.63 -8.04
CA PRO A 27 8.98 15.28 -6.96
C PRO A 27 9.00 16.29 -5.80
N ALA A 28 8.88 17.58 -6.11
CA ALA A 28 8.86 18.65 -5.12
C ALA A 28 7.59 18.65 -4.24
N GLN A 29 6.47 18.16 -4.78
CA GLN A 29 5.18 18.14 -4.06
C GLN A 29 4.97 16.82 -3.31
N PHE A 30 5.70 15.76 -3.68
CA PHE A 30 5.55 14.42 -3.11
C PHE A 30 5.66 14.41 -1.59
N GLY A 31 6.69 15.07 -1.02
CA GLY A 31 6.90 15.13 0.42
C GLY A 31 5.70 15.74 1.16
N SER A 32 5.29 16.95 0.76
CA SER A 32 4.13 17.62 1.38
C SER A 32 2.82 16.85 1.19
N CYS A 33 2.59 16.26 0.02
CA CYS A 33 1.42 15.40 -0.21
C CYS A 33 1.44 14.16 0.68
N MET A 34 2.62 13.60 0.96
CA MET A 34 2.76 12.46 1.85
C MET A 34 2.50 12.79 3.30
N THR A 35 3.04 13.91 3.79
CA THR A 35 2.75 14.42 5.13
C THR A 35 1.25 14.65 5.31
N LYS A 36 0.60 15.34 4.37
CA LYS A 36 -0.87 15.56 4.38
C LYS A 36 -1.68 14.26 4.33
N PHE A 37 -1.16 13.23 3.68
CA PHE A 37 -1.81 11.92 3.65
C PHE A 37 -1.67 11.23 5.01
N ALA A 38 -0.45 11.17 5.57
CA ALA A 38 -0.18 10.53 6.86
C ALA A 38 -1.02 11.12 7.99
N TYR A 39 -1.20 12.45 8.03
CA TYR A 39 -2.09 13.13 8.98
C TYR A 39 -3.55 12.64 8.99
N ARG A 40 -4.01 11.97 7.92
CA ARG A 40 -5.37 11.41 7.86
C ARG A 40 -5.52 10.07 8.59
N PHE A 41 -4.42 9.40 8.89
CA PHE A 41 -4.39 8.07 9.48
C PHE A 41 -3.76 8.08 10.87
N ASN A 42 -2.63 8.78 10.99
CA ASN A 42 -1.89 8.86 12.23
C ASN A 42 -1.22 10.23 12.37
N ARG A 43 -1.49 10.91 13.49
CA ARG A 43 -0.92 12.22 13.79
C ARG A 43 0.59 12.15 14.00
N ASP A 44 1.08 11.13 14.70
CA ASP A 44 2.51 10.97 14.99
C ASP A 44 3.34 10.75 13.72
N ASP A 45 2.81 9.96 12.78
CA ASP A 45 3.47 9.75 11.48
C ASP A 45 3.43 11.01 10.61
N GLY A 46 2.37 11.81 10.72
CA GLY A 46 2.26 13.13 10.10
C GLY A 46 3.30 14.11 10.66
N ASP A 47 3.38 14.24 11.98
CA ASP A 47 4.33 15.12 12.66
C ASP A 47 5.78 14.70 12.34
N HIS A 48 6.08 13.40 12.36
CA HIS A 48 7.40 12.87 11.99
C HIS A 48 7.76 13.17 10.52
N LEU A 49 6.79 13.08 9.60
CA LEU A 49 7.02 13.40 8.20
C LEU A 49 7.15 14.90 7.93
N ASP A 50 6.46 15.74 8.71
CA ASP A 50 6.57 17.20 8.61
C ASP A 50 7.94 17.69 9.09
N GLU A 51 8.41 17.16 10.22
CA GLU A 51 9.69 17.55 10.84
C GLU A 51 10.91 17.05 10.05
N TYR A 52 10.93 15.76 9.67
CA TYR A 52 12.11 15.13 9.07
C TYR A 52 12.06 15.03 7.54
N GLY A 53 10.86 15.13 6.95
CA GLY A 53 10.62 14.83 5.55
C GLY A 53 10.66 13.34 5.24
N TYR A 54 10.04 12.96 4.11
CA TYR A 54 9.88 11.55 3.72
C TYR A 54 11.22 10.81 3.55
N SER A 55 12.27 11.43 3.00
CA SER A 55 13.54 10.75 2.75
C SER A 55 14.23 10.30 4.04
N LYS A 56 14.21 11.13 5.08
CA LYS A 56 14.84 10.88 6.39
C LYS A 56 13.92 10.24 7.42
N ALA A 57 12.64 10.03 7.09
CA ALA A 57 11.69 9.38 7.98
C ALA A 57 12.11 7.95 8.36
N ARG A 58 11.74 7.54 9.58
CA ARG A 58 11.98 6.19 10.11
C ARG A 58 11.34 5.15 9.18
N ILE A 59 11.97 3.99 9.06
CA ILE A 59 11.48 2.89 8.22
C ILE A 59 10.08 2.46 8.67
N GLU A 60 9.83 2.42 9.99
CA GLU A 60 8.52 2.09 10.56
C GLU A 60 7.41 3.02 10.08
N THR A 61 7.64 4.33 10.10
CA THR A 61 6.69 5.34 9.59
C THR A 61 6.45 5.14 8.09
N LYS A 62 7.50 4.90 7.30
CA LYS A 62 7.37 4.62 5.87
C LYS A 62 6.55 3.34 5.61
N LEU A 63 6.76 2.29 6.39
CA LEU A 63 6.01 1.03 6.29
C LEU A 63 4.54 1.21 6.67
N ARG A 64 4.24 1.97 7.73
CA ARG A 64 2.86 2.28 8.13
C ARG A 64 2.14 3.08 7.05
N VAL A 65 2.77 4.14 6.54
CA VAL A 65 2.20 4.94 5.45
C VAL A 65 2.02 4.12 4.17
N LEU A 66 2.94 3.20 3.84
CA LEU A 66 2.76 2.27 2.73
C LEU A 66 1.53 1.39 2.92
N LYS A 67 1.35 0.82 4.11
CA LYS A 67 0.18 0.01 4.45
C LYS A 67 -1.10 0.82 4.23
N ASP A 68 -1.16 2.04 4.75
CA ASP A 68 -2.33 2.92 4.59
C ASP A 68 -2.60 3.27 3.12
N LEU A 69 -1.55 3.51 2.33
CA LEU A 69 -1.64 3.75 0.88
C LEU A 69 -2.21 2.54 0.14
N LEU A 70 -1.81 1.33 0.52
CA LEU A 70 -2.30 0.09 -0.07
C LEU A 70 -3.76 -0.16 0.30
N GLU A 71 -4.11 0.00 1.58
CA GLU A 71 -5.49 -0.14 2.05
C GLU A 71 -6.43 0.82 1.31
N LYS A 72 -6.00 2.08 1.10
CA LYS A 72 -6.80 3.04 0.33
C LYS A 72 -6.97 2.70 -1.14
N GLN A 73 -6.12 1.84 -1.73
CA GLN A 73 -6.41 1.34 -3.07
C GLN A 73 -7.70 0.51 -3.08
N PHE A 74 -7.98 -0.26 -2.03
CA PHE A 74 -9.22 -1.04 -1.93
C PHE A 74 -10.46 -0.16 -1.86
N ASP A 75 -10.36 1.02 -1.27
CA ASP A 75 -11.49 1.95 -1.20
C ASP A 75 -11.70 2.72 -2.51
N ARG A 76 -10.61 3.19 -3.14
CA ARG A 76 -10.68 4.22 -4.20
C ARG A 76 -10.38 3.71 -5.61
N ASN A 77 -9.81 2.52 -5.77
CA ASN A 77 -9.48 2.00 -7.09
C ASN A 77 -10.65 1.17 -7.64
N GLN A 78 -11.54 1.82 -8.39
CA GLN A 78 -12.70 1.17 -8.99
C GLN A 78 -12.32 0.03 -9.95
N ALA A 79 -11.23 0.16 -10.70
CA ALA A 79 -10.75 -0.89 -11.60
C ALA A 79 -10.36 -2.15 -10.81
N MET A 80 -9.72 -1.98 -9.65
CA MET A 80 -9.38 -3.09 -8.77
C MET A 80 -10.65 -3.71 -8.14
N LYS A 81 -11.60 -2.89 -7.69
CA LYS A 81 -12.89 -3.39 -7.19
C LYS A 81 -13.62 -4.22 -8.23
N ASN A 82 -13.71 -3.71 -9.47
CA ASN A 82 -14.34 -4.43 -10.58
C ASN A 82 -13.58 -5.73 -10.90
N ALA A 83 -12.25 -5.71 -10.89
CA ALA A 83 -11.43 -6.90 -11.11
C ALA A 83 -11.61 -7.96 -10.00
N VAL A 84 -11.90 -7.55 -8.77
CA VAL A 84 -12.22 -8.47 -7.66
C VAL A 84 -13.67 -8.96 -7.75
N ALA A 85 -14.63 -8.07 -8.04
CA ALA A 85 -16.04 -8.41 -8.16
C ALA A 85 -16.33 -9.39 -9.30
N ASN A 86 -15.53 -9.36 -10.37
CA ASN A 86 -15.63 -10.27 -11.50
C ASN A 86 -14.99 -11.64 -11.25
N LYS A 87 -14.39 -11.88 -10.09
CA LYS A 87 -13.82 -13.18 -9.73
C LYS A 87 -14.81 -14.03 -8.96
N THR A 88 -14.75 -15.33 -9.20
CA THR A 88 -15.53 -16.32 -8.47
C THR A 88 -14.97 -16.54 -7.06
N SER A 89 -15.80 -17.05 -6.15
CA SER A 89 -15.37 -17.41 -4.78
C SER A 89 -14.16 -18.35 -4.80
N SER A 90 -14.14 -19.32 -5.72
CA SER A 90 -13.03 -20.25 -5.92
C SER A 90 -11.71 -19.60 -6.36
N GLU A 91 -11.75 -18.42 -6.97
CA GLU A 91 -10.55 -17.68 -7.41
C GLU A 91 -10.05 -16.69 -6.34
N LEU A 92 -10.91 -16.30 -5.41
CA LEU A 92 -10.58 -15.40 -4.31
C LEU A 92 -10.14 -16.16 -3.05
N CYS A 93 -10.68 -17.36 -2.84
CA CYS A 93 -10.26 -18.22 -1.74
C CYS A 93 -8.81 -18.66 -1.95
N SER A 94 -8.03 -18.60 -0.87
CA SER A 94 -6.70 -19.24 -0.86
C SER A 94 -6.84 -20.70 -1.27
N LYS A 95 -5.89 -21.20 -2.07
CA LYS A 95 -5.86 -22.63 -2.39
C LYS A 95 -5.21 -23.37 -1.22
N PRO A 96 -5.69 -24.58 -0.88
CA PRO A 96 -5.02 -25.40 0.11
C PRO A 96 -3.59 -25.70 -0.37
N PHE A 97 -2.68 -25.85 0.58
CA PHE A 97 -1.27 -26.15 0.31
C PHE A 97 -1.12 -27.48 -0.47
N GLY A 98 -2.03 -28.43 -0.22
CA GLY A 98 -2.14 -29.67 -0.96
C GLY A 98 -3.38 -30.46 -0.56
N ARG A 99 -3.64 -31.55 -1.28
CA ARG A 99 -4.63 -32.57 -0.90
C ARG A 99 -3.94 -33.90 -0.65
N ASP A 100 -4.35 -34.65 0.36
CA ASP A 100 -3.87 -36.01 0.57
C ASP A 100 -4.52 -37.02 -0.41
N ARG A 101 -4.08 -38.29 -0.32
CA ARG A 101 -4.62 -39.40 -1.11
C ARG A 101 -6.08 -39.73 -0.79
N LEU A 102 -6.61 -39.23 0.33
CA LEU A 102 -7.99 -39.43 0.78
C LEU A 102 -8.88 -38.20 0.43
N GLY A 103 -8.31 -37.14 -0.14
CA GLY A 103 -9.01 -35.93 -0.56
C GLY A 103 -9.06 -34.82 0.48
N ALA A 104 -8.45 -34.97 1.66
CA ALA A 104 -8.42 -33.92 2.68
C ALA A 104 -7.49 -32.78 2.24
N SER A 105 -7.93 -31.54 2.46
CA SER A 105 -7.20 -30.32 2.06
C SER A 105 -6.45 -29.72 3.25
N TYR A 106 -5.16 -29.45 3.07
CA TYR A 106 -4.33 -28.85 4.12
C TYR A 106 -4.29 -27.33 4.01
N TRP A 107 -4.55 -26.66 5.13
CA TRP A 107 -4.51 -25.22 5.28
C TRP A 107 -3.41 -24.86 6.27
N LEU A 108 -2.47 -24.00 5.84
CA LEU A 108 -1.53 -23.37 6.76
C LEU A 108 -2.13 -22.01 7.16
N ILE A 109 -2.54 -21.88 8.42
CA ILE A 109 -2.94 -20.59 8.98
C ILE A 109 -1.68 -20.04 9.66
N LEU A 110 -1.05 -19.05 9.03
CA LEU A 110 0.08 -18.29 9.58
C LEU A 110 -0.43 -17.10 10.39
#